data_AF-A0A7N8YJC4-F1
#
_entry.id   AF-A0A7N8YJC4-F1
#
_cell.length_a   1.000
_cell.length_b   1.000
_cell.length_c   1.000
_cell.angle_alpha   90.00
_cell.angle_beta   90.00
_cell.angle_gamma   90.00
#
_symmetry.space_group_name_H-M   'P 1'
#
loop_
_entity.id
_entity.type
_entity.pdbx_description
1 polymer ?
#
loop_
_entity_poly.entity_id
_entity_poly.type
_entity_poly.pdbx_seq_one_letter_code
_entity_poly.pdbx_strand_id
1 'polypeptide(L)'
;MLTLAEQCLERAKSFIGKMRKAASPTKISHRRVLSDGSGELSPFLPPQVFQRLQTVKSKDISKKELTPIEQASRLNQKLKANYEARLARLTPDQVYQKTSLTLSLQRQMMENLIIAKARQDALQRKMEERRLRLQEEANRRFAASGAVTAEEQEQRTLYTNVLEYEQDHEWPKLWKANIKENPDNLTLVSHLVSNLLSQSEHPVVKLLRKHQYRIYNRLYPIVSKGLPKSPAQPLRSSSSTHNLLHSGGARAWCCAALLGTHLRLSCFSQGVRSGTEVLEVFFLKGKQIRNQLLSLCLLSFECLNTASYKDLCLAGIEEAFFTPLWSALVALFRKVNTEREQAFETSMKLYHDASPGDVGVPLKLFPQDPDMQGSYPYESAVQELKLLVKDYCPQKKLECIVRTLRLICACAEEYRCLHEVDSSPRTAAIGADDLLPILSFVALQCQCPQLVSECAALEEFIHEGYLIGEEGYCLTSMQSALAYVESLHTGGAHQSVDMFI
;
A
#
# COMPACT_ATOMS: atom_id res chain seq x y z
N MET A 1 -10.40 1.71 26.02
CA MET A 1 -10.36 1.18 24.64
C MET A 1 -11.16 -0.12 24.52
N LEU A 2 -10.89 -1.16 25.32
CA LEU A 2 -11.72 -2.39 25.38
C LEU A 2 -13.23 -2.10 25.61
N THR A 3 -13.54 -1.15 26.48
CA THR A 3 -14.92 -0.79 26.86
C THR A 3 -15.72 -0.05 25.79
N LEU A 4 -15.09 0.64 24.84
CA LEU A 4 -15.79 1.49 23.86
C LEU A 4 -16.18 0.68 22.61
N ALA A 5 -15.32 -0.24 22.18
CA ALA A 5 -15.60 -1.20 21.11
C ALA A 5 -16.61 -2.27 21.54
N GLU A 6 -16.51 -2.79 22.77
CA GLU A 6 -17.53 -3.68 23.37
C GLU A 6 -18.90 -2.99 23.45
N GLN A 7 -18.92 -1.71 23.82
CA GLN A 7 -20.15 -0.93 23.83
C GLN A 7 -20.73 -0.71 22.43
N CYS A 8 -19.92 -0.44 21.39
CA CYS A 8 -20.42 -0.29 20.02
C CYS A 8 -21.00 -1.59 19.45
N LEU A 9 -20.38 -2.74 19.75
CA LEU A 9 -20.83 -4.06 19.29
C LEU A 9 -22.07 -4.56 20.04
N GLU A 10 -22.15 -4.39 21.36
CA GLU A 10 -23.37 -4.69 22.14
C GLU A 10 -24.54 -3.76 21.80
N ARG A 11 -24.25 -2.49 21.45
CA ARG A 11 -25.26 -1.55 20.94
C ARG A 11 -25.80 -1.97 19.59
N ALA A 12 -24.93 -2.34 18.63
CA ALA A 12 -25.35 -2.88 17.33
C ALA A 12 -26.23 -4.13 17.45
N LYS A 13 -25.89 -5.04 18.38
CA LYS A 13 -26.76 -6.20 18.72
C LYS A 13 -28.11 -5.79 19.31
N SER A 14 -28.15 -4.73 20.11
CA SER A 14 -29.42 -4.19 20.67
C SER A 14 -30.32 -3.56 19.60
N PHE A 15 -29.74 -2.98 18.53
CA PHE A 15 -30.47 -2.43 17.39
C PHE A 15 -31.15 -3.52 16.54
N ILE A 16 -30.48 -4.65 16.34
CA ILE A 16 -31.05 -5.84 15.66
C ILE A 16 -32.31 -6.34 16.39
N GLY A 17 -32.36 -6.20 17.72
CA GLY A 17 -33.53 -6.56 18.53
C GLY A 17 -34.73 -5.62 18.39
N LYS A 18 -34.52 -4.36 18.00
CA LYS A 18 -35.57 -3.32 17.93
C LYS A 18 -36.25 -3.18 16.55
N MET A 19 -35.74 -3.83 15.51
CA MET A 19 -36.24 -3.71 14.13
C MET A 19 -37.20 -4.84 13.69
N ARG A 20 -37.83 -5.55 14.64
CA ARG A 20 -38.94 -6.47 14.32
C ARG A 20 -40.25 -5.71 14.19
N LYS A 21 -40.43 -4.96 13.09
CA LYS A 21 -41.71 -4.61 12.44
C LYS A 21 -41.48 -3.44 11.48
N ALA A 22 -41.34 -3.74 10.20
CA ALA A 22 -41.90 -3.00 9.06
C ALA A 22 -41.27 -3.51 7.75
N ALA A 23 -42.03 -3.34 6.67
CA ALA A 23 -41.72 -3.57 5.27
C ALA A 23 -41.74 -5.03 4.76
N SER A 24 -42.59 -5.21 3.76
CA SER A 24 -42.81 -6.40 2.94
C SER A 24 -42.47 -6.05 1.49
N PRO A 25 -41.68 -6.84 0.75
CA PRO A 25 -41.49 -6.63 -0.67
C PRO A 25 -42.21 -7.67 -1.54
N THR A 26 -42.79 -7.16 -2.63
CA THR A 26 -43.51 -7.88 -3.68
C THR A 26 -42.55 -8.70 -4.55
N LYS A 27 -42.93 -9.96 -4.85
CA LYS A 27 -42.15 -10.96 -5.63
C LYS A 27 -42.12 -10.64 -7.13
N ILE A 28 -40.95 -10.75 -7.77
CA ILE A 28 -40.82 -10.95 -9.23
C ILE A 28 -39.84 -12.10 -9.52
N SER A 29 -40.22 -12.91 -10.51
CA SER A 29 -39.77 -14.27 -10.84
C SER A 29 -38.46 -14.37 -11.65
N HIS A 30 -37.83 -15.54 -11.55
CA HIS A 30 -36.55 -16.00 -12.11
C HIS A 30 -36.34 -15.82 -13.62
N ARG A 31 -35.09 -15.53 -14.04
CA ARG A 31 -34.58 -15.93 -15.36
C ARG A 31 -33.06 -16.22 -15.40
N ARG A 32 -32.78 -17.53 -15.46
CA ARG A 32 -31.75 -18.31 -16.18
C ARG A 32 -30.32 -17.73 -16.40
N VAL A 33 -29.37 -18.49 -15.88
CA VAL A 33 -27.92 -18.58 -16.17
C VAL A 33 -27.63 -18.71 -17.67
N LEU A 34 -26.61 -18.00 -18.16
CA LEU A 34 -25.78 -18.43 -19.28
C LEU A 34 -24.29 -18.16 -18.98
N SER A 35 -23.53 -19.23 -19.11
CA SER A 35 -22.07 -19.31 -19.13
C SER A 35 -21.53 -18.66 -20.41
N ASP A 36 -20.36 -18.00 -20.34
CA ASP A 36 -19.31 -18.32 -21.31
C ASP A 36 -17.91 -17.94 -20.83
N GLY A 37 -16.96 -18.84 -21.10
CA GLY A 37 -15.57 -18.70 -20.72
C GLY A 37 -14.81 -17.79 -21.67
N SER A 38 -14.11 -16.81 -21.10
CA SER A 38 -13.01 -16.11 -21.75
C SER A 38 -11.84 -16.08 -20.79
N GLY A 39 -10.68 -16.59 -21.20
CA GLY A 39 -9.48 -16.60 -20.38
C GLY A 39 -9.15 -15.20 -19.88
N GLU A 40 -9.32 -14.97 -18.58
CA GLU A 40 -9.00 -13.70 -17.93
C GLU A 40 -7.50 -13.43 -18.07
N LEU A 41 -7.14 -12.49 -18.94
CA LEU A 41 -5.83 -11.85 -18.87
C LEU A 41 -5.76 -11.17 -17.50
N SER A 42 -4.85 -11.64 -16.64
CA SER A 42 -4.74 -11.11 -15.28
C SER A 42 -4.52 -9.58 -15.34
N PRO A 43 -5.24 -8.77 -14.56
CA PRO A 43 -5.11 -7.31 -14.55
C PRO A 43 -3.75 -6.82 -14.01
N PHE A 44 -2.90 -7.74 -13.56
CA PHE A 44 -1.59 -7.48 -12.97
C PHE A 44 -0.46 -7.71 -13.97
N LEU A 45 0.51 -6.80 -13.97
CA LEU A 45 1.71 -6.90 -14.80
C LEU A 45 2.65 -8.01 -14.29
N PRO A 46 3.33 -8.78 -15.16
CA PRO A 46 4.38 -9.69 -14.73
C PRO A 46 5.50 -8.97 -13.95
N PRO A 47 6.11 -9.59 -12.92
CA PRO A 47 7.13 -8.94 -12.08
C PRO A 47 8.29 -8.32 -12.87
N GLN A 48 8.69 -8.94 -13.98
CA GLN A 48 9.77 -8.42 -14.84
C GLN A 48 9.37 -7.11 -15.53
N VAL A 49 8.09 -6.97 -15.90
CA VAL A 49 7.57 -5.73 -16.51
C VAL A 49 7.41 -4.65 -15.44
N PHE A 50 6.88 -5.02 -14.26
CA PHE A 50 6.78 -4.15 -13.09
C PHE A 50 8.16 -3.54 -12.74
N GLN A 51 9.21 -4.38 -12.68
CA GLN A 51 10.57 -3.91 -12.39
C GLN A 51 11.14 -2.99 -13.49
N ARG A 52 10.87 -3.28 -14.77
CA ARG A 52 11.33 -2.43 -15.89
C ARG A 52 10.67 -1.07 -15.88
N LEU A 53 9.37 -0.98 -15.61
CA LEU A 53 8.68 0.32 -15.54
C LEU A 53 9.23 1.22 -14.43
N GLN A 54 9.78 0.63 -13.36
CA GLN A 54 10.48 1.38 -12.32
C GLN A 54 11.88 1.87 -12.75
N THR A 55 12.55 1.20 -13.68
CA THR A 55 13.93 1.53 -14.12
C THR A 55 14.00 2.34 -15.42
N VAL A 56 12.99 2.30 -16.29
CA VAL A 56 13.01 3.00 -17.59
C VAL A 56 13.11 4.53 -17.47
N LYS A 57 12.67 5.12 -16.35
CA LYS A 57 12.80 6.57 -16.10
C LYS A 57 14.25 7.08 -15.95
N SER A 58 15.27 6.21 -15.83
CA SER A 58 16.65 6.62 -15.54
C SER A 58 17.63 6.54 -16.71
N LYS A 59 17.20 6.00 -17.87
CA LYS A 59 18.14 5.63 -18.94
C LYS A 59 18.56 6.80 -19.86
N ASP A 60 17.88 7.94 -19.78
CA ASP A 60 18.06 9.04 -20.73
C ASP A 60 19.10 10.10 -20.34
N ILE A 61 19.71 10.04 -19.14
CA ILE A 61 20.61 11.12 -18.65
C ILE A 61 22.09 10.69 -18.54
N SER A 62 22.42 9.40 -18.42
CA SER A 62 23.83 8.98 -18.39
C SER A 62 24.37 8.77 -19.80
N LYS A 63 24.92 9.83 -20.40
CA LYS A 63 25.97 9.67 -21.41
C LYS A 63 27.03 8.77 -20.76
N LYS A 64 27.11 7.49 -21.15
CA LYS A 64 28.13 6.55 -20.65
C LYS A 64 29.51 7.17 -20.88
N GLU A 65 30.12 7.70 -19.83
CA GLU A 65 31.53 8.06 -19.83
C GLU A 65 32.34 6.77 -20.00
N LEU A 66 33.12 6.72 -21.07
CA LEU A 66 33.96 5.55 -21.39
C LEU A 66 35.08 5.45 -20.35
N THR A 67 35.37 4.23 -19.91
CA THR A 67 36.50 3.97 -19.01
C THR A 67 37.84 4.33 -19.69
N PRO A 68 38.91 4.64 -18.93
CA PRO A 68 40.22 4.92 -19.50
C PRO A 68 40.73 3.83 -20.46
N ILE A 69 40.46 2.55 -20.15
CA ILE A 69 40.80 1.41 -21.03
C ILE A 69 39.95 1.40 -22.30
N GLU A 70 38.63 1.67 -22.23
CA GLU A 70 37.79 1.74 -23.42
C GLU A 70 38.18 2.90 -24.34
N GLN A 71 38.53 4.05 -23.78
CA GLN A 71 39.06 5.19 -24.52
C GLN A 71 40.36 4.82 -25.24
N ALA A 72 41.30 4.17 -24.52
CA ALA A 72 42.55 3.71 -25.10
C ALA A 72 42.36 2.63 -26.17
N SER A 73 41.38 1.74 -26.00
CA SER A 73 41.01 0.75 -27.01
C SER A 73 40.52 1.40 -28.30
N ARG A 74 39.66 2.42 -28.22
CA ARG A 74 39.22 3.18 -29.40
C ARG A 74 40.36 3.95 -30.06
N LEU A 75 41.24 4.57 -29.27
CA LEU A 75 42.43 5.24 -29.78
C LEU A 75 43.35 4.26 -30.51
N ASN A 76 43.57 3.07 -29.93
CA ASN A 76 44.39 2.02 -30.53
C ASN A 76 43.77 1.44 -31.80
N GLN A 77 42.45 1.31 -31.89
CA GLN A 77 41.77 0.93 -33.13
C GLN A 77 42.02 1.96 -34.24
N LYS A 78 41.88 3.26 -33.93
CA LYS A 78 42.16 4.35 -34.88
C LYS A 78 43.64 4.39 -35.26
N LEU A 79 44.53 4.15 -34.31
CA LEU A 79 45.98 4.07 -34.54
C LEU A 79 46.32 2.93 -35.50
N LYS A 80 45.79 1.73 -35.25
CA LYS A 80 45.97 0.55 -36.09
C LYS A 80 45.51 0.80 -37.52
N ALA A 81 44.31 1.35 -37.71
CA ALA A 81 43.77 1.67 -39.04
C ALA A 81 44.66 2.66 -39.83
N ASN A 82 45.19 3.69 -39.17
CA ASN A 82 46.11 4.63 -39.81
C ASN A 82 47.44 3.98 -40.21
N TYR A 83 47.95 3.07 -39.38
CA TYR A 83 49.18 2.33 -39.66
C TYR A 83 48.99 1.31 -40.79
N GLU A 84 47.88 0.57 -40.82
CA GLU A 84 47.52 -0.33 -41.93
C GLU A 84 47.47 0.42 -43.27
N ALA A 85 46.86 1.60 -43.29
CA ALA A 85 46.83 2.45 -44.49
C ALA A 85 48.23 2.94 -44.93
N ARG A 86 49.17 3.16 -44.00
CA ARG A 86 50.56 3.49 -44.32
C ARG A 86 51.34 2.27 -44.81
N LEU A 87 51.14 1.10 -44.21
CA LEU A 87 51.73 -0.17 -44.62
C LEU A 87 51.33 -0.57 -46.04
N ALA A 88 50.05 -0.36 -46.40
CA ALA A 88 49.53 -0.64 -47.74
C ALA A 88 50.17 0.22 -48.85
N ARG A 89 50.77 1.37 -48.50
CA ARG A 89 51.45 2.26 -49.46
C ARG A 89 52.92 1.91 -49.70
N LEU A 90 53.50 0.97 -48.93
CA LEU A 90 54.91 0.58 -49.04
C LEU A 90 55.09 -0.59 -50.03
N THR A 91 56.10 -0.50 -50.89
CA THR A 91 56.39 -1.53 -51.90
C THR A 91 56.96 -2.82 -51.26
N PRO A 92 56.89 -3.98 -51.93
CA PRO A 92 57.37 -5.26 -51.38
C PRO A 92 58.84 -5.24 -50.93
N ASP A 93 59.71 -4.51 -51.63
CA ASP A 93 61.16 -4.43 -51.36
C ASP A 93 61.51 -3.65 -50.08
N GLN A 94 60.56 -2.91 -49.52
CA GLN A 94 60.71 -2.07 -48.33
C GLN A 94 60.55 -2.85 -47.02
N VAL A 95 61.11 -4.06 -46.94
CA VAL A 95 60.93 -5.00 -45.82
C VAL A 95 61.35 -4.39 -44.49
N TYR A 96 62.51 -3.72 -44.43
CA TYR A 96 63.01 -3.08 -43.21
C TYR A 96 62.05 -2.00 -42.67
N GLN A 97 61.49 -1.17 -43.56
CA GLN A 97 60.55 -0.11 -43.21
C GLN A 97 59.22 -0.67 -42.72
N LYS A 98 58.73 -1.76 -43.34
CA LYS A 98 57.52 -2.48 -42.90
C LYS A 98 57.69 -3.09 -41.50
N THR A 99 58.83 -3.72 -41.23
CA THR A 99 59.13 -4.29 -39.91
C THR A 99 59.26 -3.21 -38.85
N SER A 100 59.97 -2.11 -39.15
CA SER A 100 60.11 -0.97 -38.24
C SER A 100 58.76 -0.33 -37.90
N LEU A 101 57.90 -0.13 -38.91
CA LEU A 101 56.57 0.45 -38.71
C LEU A 101 55.65 -0.47 -37.87
N THR A 102 55.78 -1.78 -38.03
CA THR A 102 55.01 -2.78 -37.26
C THR A 102 55.42 -2.80 -35.79
N LEU A 103 56.72 -2.79 -35.49
CA LEU A 103 57.23 -2.72 -34.11
C LEU A 103 56.87 -1.38 -33.44
N SER A 104 56.90 -0.27 -34.20
CA SER A 104 56.44 1.04 -33.74
C SER A 104 54.96 1.04 -33.34
N LEU A 105 54.09 0.45 -34.17
CA LEU A 105 52.66 0.30 -33.86
C LEU A 105 52.45 -0.52 -32.57
N GLN A 106 53.12 -1.67 -32.45
CA GLN A 106 53.02 -2.53 -31.27
C GLN A 106 53.45 -1.80 -30.00
N ARG A 107 54.58 -1.07 -30.04
CA ARG A 107 55.07 -0.28 -28.91
C ARG A 107 54.07 0.79 -28.49
N GLN A 108 53.54 1.55 -29.45
CA GLN A 108 52.61 2.64 -29.17
C GLN A 108 51.24 2.13 -28.65
N MET A 109 50.74 1.02 -29.20
CA MET A 109 49.52 0.38 -28.69
C MET A 109 49.70 -0.12 -27.26
N MET A 110 50.85 -0.75 -26.97
CA MET A 110 51.20 -1.22 -25.63
C MET A 110 51.33 -0.06 -24.65
N GLU A 111 52.03 1.00 -25.03
CA GLU A 111 52.20 2.21 -24.22
C GLU A 111 50.84 2.85 -23.87
N ASN A 112 49.95 2.99 -24.85
CA ASN A 112 48.59 3.49 -24.62
C ASN A 112 47.81 2.62 -23.62
N LEU A 113 47.96 1.30 -23.68
CA LEU A 113 47.31 0.37 -22.74
C LEU A 113 47.92 0.45 -21.34
N ILE A 114 49.24 0.53 -21.22
CA ILE A 114 49.93 0.67 -19.92
C ILE A 114 49.51 1.97 -19.24
N ILE A 115 49.49 3.08 -19.97
CA ILE A 115 49.06 4.38 -19.44
C ILE A 115 47.59 4.34 -19.02
N ALA A 116 46.72 3.77 -19.85
CA ALA A 116 45.30 3.64 -19.55
C ALA A 116 45.04 2.75 -18.33
N LYS A 117 45.75 1.63 -18.23
CA LYS A 117 45.68 0.72 -17.08
C LYS A 117 46.18 1.41 -15.81
N ALA A 118 47.33 2.09 -15.86
CA ALA A 118 47.82 2.86 -14.72
C ALA A 118 46.82 3.93 -14.25
N ARG A 119 46.16 4.63 -15.20
CA ARG A 119 45.08 5.59 -14.89
C ARG A 119 43.86 4.92 -14.27
N GLN A 120 43.44 3.77 -14.79
CA GLN A 120 42.32 3.01 -14.25
C GLN A 120 42.62 2.47 -12.85
N ASP A 121 43.82 1.91 -12.63
CA ASP A 121 44.26 1.41 -11.32
C ASP A 121 44.38 2.55 -10.30
N ALA A 122 44.84 3.73 -10.72
CA ALA A 122 44.89 4.92 -9.87
C ALA A 122 43.49 5.44 -9.54
N LEU A 123 42.56 5.45 -10.50
CA LEU A 123 41.16 5.81 -10.28
C LEU A 123 40.50 4.81 -9.32
N GLN A 124 40.71 3.51 -9.53
CA GLN A 124 40.16 2.45 -8.71
C GLN A 124 40.66 2.54 -7.26
N ARG A 125 41.96 2.72 -7.05
CA ARG A 125 42.53 2.94 -5.71
C ARG A 125 41.91 4.15 -5.02
N LYS A 126 41.74 5.28 -5.73
CA LYS A 126 41.05 6.46 -5.17
C LYS A 126 39.60 6.19 -4.81
N MET A 127 38.86 5.44 -5.63
CA MET A 127 37.48 5.06 -5.34
C MET A 127 37.40 4.11 -4.13
N GLU A 128 38.30 3.14 -4.03
CA GLU A 128 38.38 2.21 -2.89
C GLU A 128 38.74 2.94 -1.59
N GLU A 129 39.76 3.80 -1.60
CA GLU A 129 40.14 4.64 -0.46
C GLU A 129 38.99 5.56 -0.03
N ARG A 130 38.28 6.19 -0.98
CA ARG A 130 37.08 6.98 -0.70
C ARG A 130 36.03 6.14 -0.01
N ARG A 131 35.74 4.95 -0.54
CA ARG A 131 34.72 4.04 0.02
C ARG A 131 35.08 3.58 1.43
N LEU A 132 36.35 3.26 1.68
CA LEU A 132 36.85 2.92 3.02
C LEU A 132 36.60 4.05 4.03
N ARG A 133 36.93 5.30 3.68
CA ARG A 133 36.69 6.46 4.54
C ARG A 133 35.21 6.66 4.87
N LEU A 134 34.34 6.55 3.87
CA LEU A 134 32.89 6.68 4.06
C LEU A 134 32.33 5.52 4.90
N GLN A 135 32.87 4.31 4.74
CA GLN A 135 32.50 3.16 5.55
C GLN A 135 32.92 3.33 7.01
N GLU A 136 34.11 3.88 7.27
CA GLU A 136 34.55 4.23 8.63
C GLU A 136 33.67 5.32 9.26
N GLU A 137 33.26 6.32 8.48
CA GLU A 137 32.28 7.32 8.93
C GLU A 137 30.93 6.69 9.29
N ALA A 138 30.40 5.81 8.43
CA ALA A 138 29.19 5.05 8.74
C ALA A 138 29.37 4.22 10.01
N ASN A 139 30.46 3.46 10.14
CA ASN A 139 30.74 2.64 11.31
C ASN A 139 30.79 3.48 12.59
N ARG A 140 31.43 4.66 12.57
CA ARG A 140 31.44 5.59 13.72
C ARG A 140 30.03 6.04 14.11
N ARG A 141 29.14 6.29 13.14
CA ARG A 141 27.76 6.71 13.42
C ARG A 141 26.94 5.63 14.13
N PHE A 142 27.23 4.36 13.87
CA PHE A 142 26.55 3.20 14.47
C PHE A 142 27.36 2.51 15.59
N ALA A 143 28.51 3.06 16.01
CA ALA A 143 29.40 2.45 17.01
C ALA A 143 28.85 2.52 18.45
N ALA A 144 27.88 3.40 18.71
CA ALA A 144 27.26 3.54 20.03
C ALA A 144 26.27 2.41 20.39
N SER A 145 25.92 1.57 19.41
CA SER A 145 25.02 0.42 19.57
C SER A 145 25.87 -0.85 19.63
N GLY A 146 25.73 -1.64 20.70
CA GLY A 146 26.66 -2.70 21.12
C GLY A 146 27.01 -3.78 20.07
N ALA A 147 26.54 -5.02 20.26
CA ALA A 147 26.90 -6.14 19.40
C ALA A 147 26.37 -5.92 17.97
N VAL A 148 27.25 -5.98 16.97
CA VAL A 148 26.91 -5.74 15.56
C VAL A 148 25.89 -6.77 15.09
N THR A 149 24.62 -6.36 15.02
CA THR A 149 23.55 -7.21 14.47
C THR A 149 23.62 -7.21 12.95
N ALA A 150 23.04 -8.25 12.32
CA ALA A 150 22.94 -8.29 10.86
C ALA A 150 22.16 -7.09 10.27
N GLU A 151 21.17 -6.59 11.02
CA GLU A 151 20.37 -5.43 10.64
C GLU A 151 21.17 -4.13 10.70
N GLU A 152 21.97 -3.94 11.75
CA GLU A 152 22.90 -2.80 11.86
C GLU A 152 23.95 -2.82 10.76
N GLN A 153 24.46 -4.01 10.40
CA GLN A 153 25.41 -4.14 9.30
C GLN A 153 24.77 -3.78 7.94
N GLU A 154 23.49 -4.15 7.73
CA GLU A 154 22.74 -3.72 6.55
C GLU A 154 22.53 -2.19 6.55
N GLN A 155 22.15 -1.59 7.68
CA GLN A 155 22.01 -0.14 7.84
C GLN A 155 23.32 0.62 7.56
N ARG A 156 24.46 0.14 8.09
CA ARG A 156 25.79 0.71 7.82
C ARG A 156 26.14 0.69 6.34
N THR A 157 25.84 -0.42 5.66
CA THR A 157 26.06 -0.58 4.23
C THR A 157 25.19 0.39 3.43
N LEU A 158 23.90 0.51 3.78
CA LEU A 158 22.97 1.41 3.13
C LEU A 158 23.38 2.88 3.33
N TYR A 159 23.77 3.26 4.54
CA TYR A 159 24.22 4.62 4.84
C TYR A 159 25.54 4.96 4.12
N THR A 160 26.48 4.01 4.02
CA THR A 160 27.70 4.19 3.21
C THR A 160 27.36 4.52 1.75
N ASN A 161 26.36 3.84 1.17
CA ASN A 161 25.92 4.13 -0.20
C ASN A 161 25.28 5.53 -0.33
N VAL A 162 24.57 6.00 0.70
CA VAL A 162 24.01 7.37 0.74
C VAL A 162 25.15 8.39 0.74
N LEU A 163 26.13 8.22 1.64
CA LEU A 163 27.29 9.11 1.70
C LEU A 163 28.06 9.12 0.38
N GLU A 164 28.21 7.97 -0.27
CA GLU A 164 28.82 7.89 -1.60
C GLU A 164 28.02 8.70 -2.64
N TYR A 165 26.70 8.58 -2.64
CA TYR A 165 25.82 9.33 -3.55
C TYR A 165 25.87 10.85 -3.33
N GLU A 166 25.86 11.32 -2.08
CA GLU A 166 25.91 12.75 -1.73
C GLU A 166 27.21 13.45 -2.13
N GLN A 167 28.28 12.70 -2.34
CA GLN A 167 29.55 13.24 -2.83
C GLN A 167 29.51 13.51 -4.34
N ASP A 168 28.70 12.76 -5.09
CA ASP A 168 28.58 12.91 -6.54
C ASP A 168 27.41 13.84 -6.95
N HIS A 169 26.58 14.27 -5.98
CA HIS A 169 25.39 15.09 -6.21
C HIS A 169 25.31 16.26 -5.22
N GLU A 170 25.17 17.49 -5.74
CA GLU A 170 25.16 18.70 -4.90
C GLU A 170 23.77 19.04 -4.32
N TRP A 171 22.68 18.54 -4.93
CA TRP A 171 21.33 18.87 -4.49
C TRP A 171 21.01 18.53 -3.03
N PRO A 172 21.49 17.42 -2.42
CA PRO A 172 21.21 17.13 -1.01
C PRO A 172 21.79 18.21 -0.09
N LYS A 173 22.99 18.72 -0.41
CA LYS A 173 23.65 19.79 0.36
C LYS A 173 22.86 21.09 0.29
N LEU A 174 22.39 21.45 -0.92
CA LEU A 174 21.54 22.64 -1.13
C LEU A 174 20.25 22.56 -0.33
N TRP A 175 19.57 21.41 -0.34
CA TRP A 175 18.34 21.21 0.43
C TRP A 175 18.59 21.21 1.94
N LYS A 176 19.69 20.62 2.42
CA LYS A 176 20.09 20.69 3.85
C LYS A 176 20.34 22.13 4.29
N ALA A 177 20.95 22.97 3.46
CA ALA A 177 21.15 24.38 3.75
C ALA A 177 19.81 25.15 3.76
N ASN A 178 18.97 24.95 2.75
CA ASN A 178 17.67 25.62 2.63
C ASN A 178 16.73 25.33 3.81
N ILE A 179 16.69 24.08 4.29
CA ILE A 179 15.87 23.69 5.45
C ILE A 179 16.42 24.29 6.75
N LYS A 180 17.75 24.43 6.88
CA LYS A 180 18.37 25.09 8.04
C LYS A 180 18.05 26.58 8.07
N GLU A 181 17.96 27.23 6.91
CA GLU A 181 17.59 28.64 6.79
C GLU A 181 16.08 28.87 7.02
N ASN A 182 15.24 27.88 6.73
CA ASN A 182 13.79 27.98 6.81
C ASN A 182 13.17 26.82 7.64
N PRO A 183 13.42 26.76 8.95
CA PRO A 183 13.06 25.61 9.79
C PRO A 183 11.57 25.47 10.08
N ASP A 184 10.73 26.48 9.82
CA ASP A 184 9.28 26.44 10.10
C ASP A 184 8.41 26.13 8.86
N ASN A 185 9.02 26.04 7.68
CA ASN A 185 8.27 25.87 6.44
C ASN A 185 8.00 24.38 6.13
N LEU A 186 6.85 23.88 6.61
CA LEU A 186 6.41 22.48 6.41
C LEU A 186 6.33 22.05 4.94
N THR A 187 6.07 22.98 4.01
CA THR A 187 5.96 22.65 2.58
C THR A 187 7.30 22.22 1.99
N LEU A 188 8.42 22.73 2.51
CA LEU A 188 9.77 22.37 2.06
C LEU A 188 10.06 20.88 2.23
N VAL A 189 9.54 20.26 3.29
CA VAL A 189 9.74 18.83 3.55
C VAL A 189 8.98 17.98 2.55
N SER A 190 7.73 18.33 2.24
CA SER A 190 6.96 17.65 1.19
C SER A 190 7.65 17.75 -0.18
N HIS A 191 8.18 18.94 -0.51
CA HIS A 191 8.94 19.14 -1.74
C HIS A 191 10.27 18.37 -1.75
N LEU A 192 11.01 18.33 -0.64
CA LEU A 192 12.23 17.54 -0.51
C LEU A 192 11.96 16.06 -0.71
N VAL A 193 10.94 15.51 -0.03
CA VAL A 193 10.58 14.09 -0.14
C VAL A 193 10.15 13.76 -1.57
N SER A 194 9.37 14.63 -2.20
CA SER A 194 8.99 14.50 -3.61
C SER A 194 10.22 14.50 -4.53
N ASN A 195 11.17 15.42 -4.31
CA ASN A 195 12.42 15.48 -5.07
C ASN A 195 13.25 14.21 -4.84
N LEU A 196 13.47 13.78 -3.59
CA LEU A 196 14.18 12.55 -3.22
C LEU A 196 13.60 11.34 -3.96
N LEU A 197 12.28 11.16 -3.92
CA LEU A 197 11.57 10.04 -4.54
C LEU A 197 11.64 10.07 -6.08
N SER A 198 11.85 11.25 -6.67
CA SER A 198 12.09 11.40 -8.10
C SER A 198 13.50 10.92 -8.53
N GLN A 199 14.48 10.94 -7.62
CA GLN A 199 15.87 10.54 -7.91
C GLN A 199 16.02 9.01 -7.94
N SER A 200 15.91 8.40 -9.12
CA SER A 200 15.97 6.94 -9.31
C SER A 200 17.27 6.28 -8.82
N GLU A 201 18.37 7.03 -8.86
CA GLU A 201 19.70 6.53 -8.49
C GLU A 201 19.98 6.63 -6.99
N HIS A 202 19.15 7.38 -6.25
CA HIS A 202 19.32 7.58 -4.81
C HIS A 202 19.16 6.25 -4.05
N PRO A 203 20.03 5.93 -3.07
CA PRO A 203 20.00 4.65 -2.36
C PRO A 203 18.67 4.35 -1.65
N VAL A 204 18.00 5.36 -1.07
CA VAL A 204 16.65 5.21 -0.49
C VAL A 204 15.65 4.73 -1.54
N VAL A 205 15.66 5.31 -2.75
CA VAL A 205 14.72 4.96 -3.82
C VAL A 205 15.04 3.58 -4.40
N LYS A 206 16.32 3.23 -4.52
CA LYS A 206 16.76 1.88 -4.88
C LYS A 206 16.28 0.84 -3.87
N LEU A 207 16.39 1.15 -2.57
CA LEU A 207 15.91 0.28 -1.49
C LEU A 207 14.38 0.14 -1.53
N LEU A 208 13.66 1.26 -1.66
CA LEU A 208 12.20 1.29 -1.82
C LEU A 208 11.74 0.36 -2.95
N ARG A 209 12.31 0.52 -4.14
CA ARG A 209 11.99 -0.30 -5.32
C ARG A 209 12.36 -1.77 -5.13
N LYS A 210 13.49 -2.06 -4.50
CA LYS A 210 13.91 -3.45 -4.16
C LYS A 210 12.85 -4.12 -3.28
N HIS A 211 12.31 -3.42 -2.28
CA HIS A 211 11.26 -3.95 -1.43
C HIS A 211 9.93 -4.08 -2.17
N GLN A 212 9.50 -3.06 -2.91
CA GLN A 212 8.30 -3.12 -3.74
C GLN A 212 8.32 -4.33 -4.67
N TYR A 213 9.43 -4.55 -5.38
CA TYR A 213 9.58 -5.71 -6.26
C TYR A 213 9.49 -7.03 -5.49
N ARG A 214 10.18 -7.15 -4.35
CA ARG A 214 10.15 -8.37 -3.51
C ARG A 214 8.74 -8.72 -3.08
N ILE A 215 7.95 -7.72 -2.71
CA ILE A 215 6.57 -7.86 -2.26
C ILE A 215 5.69 -8.23 -3.44
N TYR A 216 5.73 -7.43 -4.51
CA TYR A 216 4.95 -7.66 -5.71
C TYR A 216 5.20 -9.05 -6.30
N ASN A 217 6.46 -9.49 -6.36
CA ASN A 217 6.82 -10.82 -6.85
C ASN A 217 6.23 -11.97 -6.01
N ARG A 218 5.99 -11.76 -4.71
CA ARG A 218 5.32 -12.73 -3.84
C ARG A 218 3.80 -12.68 -3.98
N LEU A 219 3.22 -11.49 -4.13
CA LEU A 219 1.78 -11.30 -4.33
C LEU A 219 1.33 -11.80 -5.70
N TYR A 220 2.13 -11.54 -6.75
CA TYR A 220 1.81 -11.81 -8.14
C TYR A 220 1.23 -13.22 -8.39
N PRO A 221 1.86 -14.34 -7.99
CA PRO A 221 1.28 -15.66 -8.23
C PRO A 221 -0.08 -15.88 -7.53
N ILE A 222 -0.31 -15.24 -6.37
CA ILE A 222 -1.55 -15.39 -5.58
C ILE A 222 -2.68 -14.55 -6.19
N VAL A 223 -2.36 -13.38 -6.75
CA VAL A 223 -3.37 -12.51 -7.36
C VAL A 223 -3.65 -12.87 -8.82
N SER A 224 -2.62 -13.26 -9.59
CA SER A 224 -2.73 -13.61 -11.02
C SER A 224 -3.24 -15.02 -11.29
N LYS A 225 -3.01 -15.98 -10.39
CA LYS A 225 -3.58 -17.32 -10.45
C LYS A 225 -4.52 -17.48 -9.26
N GLY A 226 -5.66 -18.14 -9.42
CA GLY A 226 -6.49 -18.47 -8.26
C GLY A 226 -5.69 -19.26 -7.22
N LEU A 227 -5.97 -19.06 -5.91
CA LEU A 227 -6.23 -20.20 -5.04
C LEU A 227 -5.65 -21.57 -5.46
N PRO A 228 -4.41 -22.00 -5.19
CA PRO A 228 -4.05 -23.39 -5.46
C PRO A 228 -5.01 -24.27 -4.66
N LYS A 229 -5.92 -24.97 -5.35
CA LYS A 229 -6.77 -25.98 -4.70
C LYS A 229 -5.83 -27.05 -4.16
N SER A 230 -5.80 -27.21 -2.84
CA SER A 230 -5.12 -28.35 -2.21
C SER A 230 -5.67 -29.65 -2.82
N PRO A 231 -4.83 -30.65 -3.15
CA PRO A 231 -5.30 -31.87 -3.78
C PRO A 231 -6.28 -32.60 -2.86
N ALA A 232 -7.46 -32.89 -3.39
CA ALA A 232 -8.49 -33.66 -2.70
C ALA A 232 -7.91 -35.00 -2.23
N GLN A 233 -7.87 -35.23 -0.92
CA GLN A 233 -7.62 -36.57 -0.40
C GLN A 233 -8.88 -37.44 -0.58
N PRO A 234 -8.72 -38.72 -0.97
CA PRO A 234 -9.84 -39.59 -1.26
C PRO A 234 -10.62 -39.95 0.01
N LEU A 235 -11.94 -39.88 -0.11
CA LEU A 235 -12.93 -40.32 0.88
C LEU A 235 -12.60 -41.72 1.40
N ARG A 236 -12.38 -41.85 2.71
CA ARG A 236 -12.58 -43.13 3.43
C ARG A 236 -13.88 -43.06 4.21
N SER A 237 -14.76 -43.98 3.87
CA SER A 237 -16.00 -44.33 4.54
C SER A 237 -15.73 -44.87 5.94
N SER A 238 -16.38 -44.31 6.96
CA SER A 238 -16.65 -45.01 8.22
C SER A 238 -18.05 -44.66 8.72
N SER A 239 -18.83 -45.72 8.91
CA SER A 239 -20.23 -45.79 9.32
C SER A 239 -20.43 -45.67 10.85
N SER A 240 -21.64 -45.22 11.23
CA SER A 240 -22.37 -45.52 12.49
C SER A 240 -21.93 -44.74 13.75
N THR A 241 -22.76 -44.15 14.63
CA THR A 241 -24.22 -44.06 14.81
C THR A 241 -24.52 -42.99 15.89
N HIS A 242 -25.59 -42.20 15.69
CA HIS A 242 -26.52 -41.60 16.68
C HIS A 242 -25.99 -41.05 18.04
N ASN A 243 -26.04 -39.73 18.26
CA ASN A 243 -27.21 -39.05 18.88
C ASN A 243 -26.99 -37.53 19.09
N LEU A 244 -28.12 -36.83 19.02
CA LEU A 244 -28.29 -35.38 18.99
C LEU A 244 -27.89 -34.66 20.29
N LEU A 245 -27.37 -33.43 20.14
CA LEU A 245 -27.91 -32.23 20.79
C LEU A 245 -27.38 -30.98 20.06
N HIS A 246 -28.31 -30.25 19.43
CA HIS A 246 -28.12 -28.92 18.88
C HIS A 246 -27.87 -27.90 20.00
N SER A 247 -26.90 -26.99 19.80
CA SER A 247 -26.92 -25.56 20.20
C SER A 247 -25.49 -25.07 20.44
N GLY A 248 -24.90 -24.33 19.48
CA GLY A 248 -23.60 -23.69 19.74
C GLY A 248 -22.85 -23.05 18.58
N GLY A 249 -23.50 -22.74 17.45
CA GLY A 249 -22.79 -22.15 16.28
C GLY A 249 -22.62 -20.62 16.34
N ALA A 250 -23.38 -19.91 17.15
CA ALA A 250 -23.46 -18.44 17.10
C ALA A 250 -22.59 -17.69 18.14
N ARG A 251 -21.83 -18.39 18.99
CA ARG A 251 -21.08 -17.74 20.10
C ARG A 251 -19.58 -17.57 19.88
N ALA A 252 -18.98 -18.18 18.85
CA ALA A 252 -17.52 -18.17 18.69
C ALA A 252 -16.97 -17.00 17.83
N TRP A 253 -17.80 -16.29 17.06
CA TRP A 253 -17.32 -15.39 16.00
C TRP A 253 -17.30 -13.91 16.41
N CYS A 254 -17.98 -13.54 17.51
CA CYS A 254 -17.95 -12.17 18.04
C CYS A 254 -16.70 -11.85 18.89
N CYS A 255 -15.93 -12.84 19.35
CA CYS A 255 -14.74 -12.61 20.17
C CYS A 255 -13.46 -12.37 19.37
N ALA A 256 -13.43 -12.67 18.06
CA ALA A 256 -12.22 -12.58 17.24
C ALA A 256 -11.79 -11.13 16.92
N ALA A 257 -12.68 -10.15 17.09
CA ALA A 257 -12.37 -8.74 16.87
C ALA A 257 -11.62 -8.06 18.05
N LEU A 258 -11.58 -8.69 19.23
CA LEU A 258 -11.25 -8.04 20.51
C LEU A 258 -9.90 -8.42 21.13
N LEU A 259 -9.07 -9.24 20.47
CA LEU A 259 -7.74 -9.58 20.98
C LEU A 259 -6.66 -9.10 20.01
N GLY A 260 -5.89 -8.12 20.49
CA GLY A 260 -4.67 -7.64 19.84
C GLY A 260 -3.76 -8.81 19.44
N THR A 261 -3.33 -8.72 18.18
CA THR A 261 -2.18 -9.35 17.52
C THR A 261 -1.99 -10.88 17.56
N HIS A 262 -2.65 -11.67 18.42
CA HIS A 262 -2.32 -13.10 18.54
C HIS A 262 -3.46 -14.10 18.26
N LEU A 263 -4.71 -13.67 18.01
CA LEU A 263 -5.84 -14.59 17.75
C LEU A 263 -6.54 -14.48 16.38
N ARG A 264 -6.10 -13.60 15.48
CA ARG A 264 -6.85 -13.25 14.25
C ARG A 264 -6.67 -14.17 13.03
N LEU A 265 -5.99 -15.32 13.18
CA LEU A 265 -5.93 -16.36 12.13
C LEU A 265 -6.94 -17.50 12.31
N SER A 266 -7.77 -17.49 13.36
CA SER A 266 -8.59 -18.66 13.72
C SER A 266 -9.94 -18.79 13.00
N CYS A 267 -10.39 -17.78 12.24
CA CYS A 267 -11.64 -17.83 11.45
C CYS A 267 -11.45 -18.19 9.97
N PHE A 268 -10.33 -18.83 9.61
CA PHE A 268 -10.06 -19.23 8.24
C PHE A 268 -10.36 -20.70 8.00
N SER A 269 -11.33 -20.97 7.12
CA SER A 269 -11.54 -22.26 6.46
C SER A 269 -10.20 -22.84 5.97
N GLN A 270 -10.04 -24.17 6.08
CA GLN A 270 -8.80 -24.93 5.86
C GLN A 270 -8.09 -24.71 4.50
N GLY A 271 -8.72 -24.04 3.54
CA GLY A 271 -8.14 -23.70 2.23
C GLY A 271 -7.28 -22.42 2.15
N VAL A 272 -7.28 -21.55 3.18
CA VAL A 272 -6.71 -20.18 3.09
C VAL A 272 -5.41 -19.97 3.90
N ARG A 273 -4.90 -21.01 4.58
CA ARG A 273 -3.69 -20.92 5.43
C ARG A 273 -2.45 -20.35 4.73
N SER A 274 -2.31 -20.54 3.42
CA SER A 274 -1.16 -19.99 2.67
C SER A 274 -1.23 -18.47 2.47
N GLY A 275 -2.44 -17.89 2.44
CA GLY A 275 -2.62 -16.44 2.29
C GLY A 275 -2.31 -15.69 3.58
N THR A 276 -2.68 -16.26 4.72
CA THR A 276 -2.52 -15.66 6.06
C THR A 276 -1.07 -15.66 6.53
N GLU A 277 -0.31 -16.73 6.29
CA GLU A 277 1.14 -16.75 6.58
C GLU A 277 1.92 -15.74 5.72
N VAL A 278 1.51 -15.55 4.46
CA VAL A 278 2.11 -14.57 3.55
C VAL A 278 1.79 -13.15 4.02
N LEU A 279 0.57 -12.91 4.49
CA LEU A 279 0.14 -11.64 5.07
C LEU A 279 0.89 -11.32 6.37
N GLU A 280 1.01 -12.26 7.30
CA GLU A 280 1.70 -12.07 8.58
C GLU A 280 3.19 -11.75 8.40
N VAL A 281 3.88 -12.50 7.53
CA VAL A 281 5.28 -12.22 7.14
C VAL A 281 5.38 -10.89 6.40
N PHE A 282 4.34 -10.49 5.66
CA PHE A 282 4.28 -9.22 4.95
C PHE A 282 4.07 -8.03 5.89
N PHE A 283 3.24 -8.14 6.92
CA PHE A 283 2.97 -7.07 7.88
C PHE A 283 4.18 -6.74 8.74
N LEU A 284 4.77 -7.76 9.37
CA LEU A 284 5.96 -7.59 10.21
C LEU A 284 7.12 -7.00 9.40
N LYS A 285 7.34 -7.50 8.17
CA LYS A 285 8.37 -6.96 7.28
C LYS A 285 8.00 -5.61 6.70
N GLY A 286 6.73 -5.34 6.45
CA GLY A 286 6.24 -4.06 5.92
C GLY A 286 6.57 -2.91 6.88
N LYS A 287 6.22 -3.04 8.15
CA LYS A 287 6.55 -2.06 9.20
C LYS A 287 8.07 -1.88 9.33
N GLN A 288 8.83 -2.98 9.33
CA GLN A 288 10.29 -2.93 9.35
C GLN A 288 10.88 -2.19 8.13
N ILE A 289 10.36 -2.44 6.93
CA ILE A 289 10.81 -1.78 5.69
C ILE A 289 10.55 -0.28 5.74
N ARG A 290 9.36 0.15 6.18
CA ARG A 290 9.04 1.58 6.31
C ARG A 290 9.94 2.27 7.32
N ASN A 291 10.16 1.65 8.47
CA ASN A 291 11.08 2.17 9.50
C ASN A 291 12.53 2.23 9.00
N GLN A 292 12.96 1.23 8.23
CA GLN A 292 14.29 1.21 7.60
C GLN A 292 14.45 2.33 6.56
N LEU A 293 13.43 2.56 5.72
CA LEU A 293 13.43 3.66 4.74
C LEU A 293 13.42 5.03 5.42
N LEU A 294 12.56 5.22 6.42
CA LEU A 294 12.50 6.45 7.21
C LEU A 294 13.82 6.71 7.92
N SER A 295 14.38 5.70 8.59
CA SER A 295 15.69 5.79 9.25
C SER A 295 16.78 6.22 8.27
N LEU A 296 16.84 5.61 7.08
CA LEU A 296 17.82 5.98 6.06
C LEU A 296 17.59 7.41 5.53
N CYS A 297 16.35 7.85 5.36
CA CYS A 297 16.02 9.24 5.01
C CYS A 297 16.48 10.23 6.09
N LEU A 298 16.23 9.94 7.36
CA LEU A 298 16.63 10.79 8.49
C LEU A 298 18.15 10.83 8.67
N LEU A 299 18.83 9.73 8.37
CA LEU A 299 20.29 9.68 8.33
C LEU A 299 20.84 10.52 7.16
N SER A 300 20.19 10.47 6.01
CA SER A 300 20.54 11.29 4.85
C SER A 300 20.30 12.78 5.16
N PHE A 301 19.20 13.12 5.82
CA PHE A 301 18.77 14.49 6.11
C PHE A 301 18.49 14.68 7.60
N GLU A 302 19.54 14.89 8.40
CA GLU A 302 19.41 15.07 9.85
C GLU A 302 18.52 16.25 10.25
N CYS A 303 18.37 17.25 9.37
CA CYS A 303 17.46 18.39 9.54
C CYS A 303 15.97 17.99 9.60
N LEU A 304 15.62 16.78 9.18
CA LEU A 304 14.27 16.23 9.25
C LEU A 304 13.96 15.53 10.57
N ASN A 305 14.90 15.51 11.52
CA ASN A 305 14.78 14.80 12.80
C ASN A 305 13.90 15.53 13.84
N THR A 306 12.90 16.31 13.42
CA THR A 306 11.84 16.87 14.29
C THR A 306 10.58 16.00 14.21
N ALA A 307 9.68 16.07 15.19
CA ALA A 307 8.46 15.26 15.19
C ALA A 307 7.60 15.52 13.93
N SER A 308 7.28 16.78 13.65
CA SER A 308 6.43 17.16 12.51
C SER A 308 7.04 16.77 11.15
N TYR A 309 8.36 16.87 11.00
CA TYR A 309 9.04 16.50 9.75
C TYR A 309 9.14 15.00 9.54
N LYS A 310 9.28 14.22 10.62
CA LYS A 310 9.22 12.76 10.55
C LYS A 310 7.87 12.29 10.03
N ASP A 311 6.78 12.86 10.52
CA ASP A 311 5.43 12.47 10.11
C ASP A 311 5.20 12.78 8.62
N LEU A 312 5.59 13.97 8.16
CA LEU A 312 5.52 14.34 6.73
C LEU A 312 6.40 13.45 5.84
N CYS A 313 7.60 13.10 6.31
CA CYS A 313 8.48 12.19 5.58
C CYS A 313 7.91 10.78 5.50
N LEU A 314 7.38 10.27 6.61
CA LEU A 314 6.76 8.95 6.67
C LEU A 314 5.55 8.89 5.74
N ALA A 315 4.70 9.92 5.71
CA ALA A 315 3.56 10.01 4.81
C ALA A 315 3.99 9.93 3.34
N GLY A 316 5.02 10.69 2.94
CA GLY A 316 5.53 10.65 1.56
C GLY A 316 6.17 9.30 1.19
N ILE A 317 6.89 8.67 2.12
CA ILE A 317 7.45 7.32 1.91
C ILE A 317 6.32 6.28 1.80
N GLU A 318 5.30 6.37 2.65
CA GLU A 318 4.13 5.46 2.62
C GLU A 318 3.36 5.58 1.31
N GLU A 319 3.09 6.80 0.86
CA GLU A 319 2.45 7.05 -0.43
C GLU A 319 3.25 6.41 -1.58
N ALA A 320 4.55 6.65 -1.62
CA ALA A 320 5.41 6.07 -2.66
C ALA A 320 5.50 4.54 -2.57
N PHE A 321 5.50 3.98 -1.36
CA PHE A 321 5.58 2.55 -1.10
C PHE A 321 4.33 1.80 -1.51
N PHE A 322 3.16 2.25 -1.08
CA PHE A 322 1.88 1.55 -1.26
C PHE A 322 1.27 1.77 -2.64
N THR A 323 1.45 2.94 -3.27
CA THR A 323 0.85 3.25 -4.58
C THR A 323 0.99 2.13 -5.63
N PRO A 324 2.20 1.58 -5.88
CA PRO A 324 2.35 0.51 -6.88
C PRO A 324 1.95 -0.90 -6.38
N LEU A 325 1.64 -1.06 -5.08
CA LEU A 325 1.35 -2.36 -4.46
C LEU A 325 -0.13 -2.52 -4.07
N TRP A 326 -0.83 -1.42 -3.82
CA TRP A 326 -2.13 -1.42 -3.17
C TRP A 326 -3.19 -2.23 -3.93
N SER A 327 -3.22 -2.12 -5.26
CA SER A 327 -4.16 -2.90 -6.08
C SER A 327 -3.96 -4.41 -5.93
N ALA A 328 -2.71 -4.88 -5.84
CA ALA A 328 -2.40 -6.29 -5.61
C ALA A 328 -2.73 -6.72 -4.17
N LEU A 329 -2.50 -5.83 -3.19
CA LEU A 329 -2.86 -6.09 -1.80
C LEU A 329 -4.38 -6.20 -1.64
N VAL A 330 -5.14 -5.23 -2.13
CA VAL A 330 -6.60 -5.29 -2.07
C VAL A 330 -7.11 -6.51 -2.80
N ALA A 331 -6.60 -6.86 -3.98
CA ALA A 331 -7.03 -8.09 -4.66
C ALA A 331 -6.82 -9.37 -3.83
N LEU A 332 -5.75 -9.44 -3.02
CA LEU A 332 -5.57 -10.52 -2.06
C LEU A 332 -6.65 -10.49 -0.97
N PHE A 333 -6.93 -9.32 -0.39
CA PHE A 333 -8.00 -9.15 0.60
C PHE A 333 -9.39 -9.45 0.03
N ARG A 334 -9.65 -9.10 -1.23
CA ARG A 334 -10.90 -9.45 -1.93
C ARG A 334 -11.07 -10.95 -2.08
N LYS A 335 -10.00 -11.68 -2.41
CA LYS A 335 -10.03 -13.16 -2.44
C LYS A 335 -10.34 -13.75 -1.05
N VAL A 336 -9.73 -13.19 -0.01
CA VAL A 336 -9.92 -13.59 1.38
C VAL A 336 -11.34 -13.30 1.88
N ASN A 337 -11.87 -12.12 1.58
CA ASN A 337 -13.16 -11.64 2.07
C ASN A 337 -14.31 -11.84 1.06
N THR A 338 -14.15 -12.76 0.10
CA THR A 338 -15.13 -12.96 -0.99
C THR A 338 -16.55 -13.16 -0.46
N GLU A 339 -16.73 -14.00 0.57
CA GLU A 339 -18.04 -14.28 1.16
C GLU A 339 -18.65 -13.04 1.82
N ARG A 340 -17.83 -12.22 2.48
CA ARG A 340 -18.27 -10.98 3.11
C ARG A 340 -18.66 -9.92 2.08
N GLU A 341 -17.88 -9.77 1.01
CA GLU A 341 -18.24 -8.88 -0.10
C GLU A 341 -19.55 -9.30 -0.76
N GLN A 342 -19.78 -10.61 -0.94
CA GLN A 342 -21.02 -11.14 -1.50
C GLN A 342 -22.24 -10.89 -0.59
N ALA A 343 -22.07 -11.10 0.73
CA ALA A 343 -23.09 -10.77 1.72
C ALA A 343 -23.46 -9.28 1.65
N PHE A 344 -22.45 -8.41 1.66
CA PHE A 344 -22.62 -6.97 1.54
C PHE A 344 -23.30 -6.56 0.22
N GLU A 345 -22.86 -7.13 -0.91
CA GLU A 345 -23.44 -6.89 -2.23
C GLU A 345 -24.92 -7.33 -2.29
N THR A 346 -25.26 -8.43 -1.62
CA THR A 346 -26.65 -8.91 -1.55
C THR A 346 -27.53 -7.94 -0.77
N SER A 347 -27.08 -7.48 0.38
CA SER A 347 -27.78 -6.45 1.17
C SER A 347 -27.94 -5.14 0.39
N MET A 348 -26.90 -4.72 -0.31
CA MET A 348 -26.93 -3.52 -1.15
C MET A 348 -27.96 -3.60 -2.27
N LYS A 349 -28.12 -4.76 -2.92
CA LYS A 349 -29.16 -4.98 -3.94
C LYS A 349 -30.56 -4.96 -3.33
N LEU A 350 -30.74 -5.51 -2.13
CA LEU A 350 -32.02 -5.56 -1.45
C LEU A 350 -32.48 -4.18 -0.95
N TYR A 351 -31.56 -3.36 -0.51
CA TYR A 351 -31.82 -2.03 0.08
C TYR A 351 -31.43 -0.87 -0.87
N HIS A 352 -31.39 -1.11 -2.18
CA HIS A 352 -31.00 -0.09 -3.17
C HIS A 352 -31.84 1.19 -3.04
N ASP A 353 -33.16 1.04 -2.97
CA ASP A 353 -34.13 2.15 -2.88
C ASP A 353 -34.57 2.44 -1.42
N ALA A 354 -33.82 1.96 -0.43
CA ALA A 354 -34.16 2.14 0.97
C ALA A 354 -34.01 3.60 1.40
N SER A 355 -34.92 4.08 2.25
CA SER A 355 -34.77 5.36 2.94
C SER A 355 -33.84 5.23 4.15
N PRO A 356 -33.29 6.35 4.68
CA PRO A 356 -32.52 6.30 5.93
C PRO A 356 -33.30 5.63 7.09
N GLY A 357 -34.62 5.83 7.14
CA GLY A 357 -35.49 5.23 8.16
C GLY A 357 -35.53 3.70 8.12
N ASP A 358 -35.42 3.10 6.93
CA ASP A 358 -35.45 1.63 6.74
C ASP A 358 -34.20 0.93 7.29
N VAL A 359 -33.13 1.70 7.55
CA VAL A 359 -31.86 1.24 8.15
C VAL A 359 -31.78 1.66 9.63
N GLY A 360 -32.87 2.20 10.18
CA GLY A 360 -32.97 2.60 11.58
C GLY A 360 -32.43 4.00 11.89
N VAL A 361 -32.25 4.87 10.90
CA VAL A 361 -31.91 6.28 11.14
C VAL A 361 -33.12 6.99 11.76
N PRO A 362 -32.97 7.70 12.89
CA PRO A 362 -34.06 8.49 13.48
C PRO A 362 -34.62 9.54 12.52
N LEU A 363 -35.95 9.69 12.49
CA LEU A 363 -36.67 10.64 11.60
C LEU A 363 -36.23 12.11 11.73
N LYS A 364 -35.65 12.48 12.87
CA LYS A 364 -35.11 13.83 13.13
C LYS A 364 -33.76 14.10 12.46
N LEU A 365 -33.13 13.08 11.88
CA LEU A 365 -31.78 13.12 11.30
C LEU A 365 -31.81 12.99 9.77
N PHE A 366 -32.95 13.19 9.12
CA PHE A 366 -33.00 13.28 7.65
C PHE A 366 -34.29 14.01 7.23
N PRO A 367 -34.29 14.71 6.07
CA PRO A 367 -35.46 15.42 5.61
C PRO A 367 -36.58 14.46 5.21
N GLN A 368 -37.83 14.80 5.56
CA GLN A 368 -39.01 14.01 5.18
C GLN A 368 -39.50 14.29 3.75
N ASP A 369 -39.23 15.50 3.23
CA ASP A 369 -39.56 15.90 1.86
C ASP A 369 -38.27 16.03 1.01
N PRO A 370 -38.05 15.14 0.03
CA PRO A 370 -36.86 15.16 -0.83
C PRO A 370 -36.84 16.30 -1.88
N ASP A 371 -37.92 17.07 -1.99
CA ASP A 371 -38.20 17.91 -3.17
C ASP A 371 -37.56 19.31 -3.17
N MET A 372 -36.86 19.73 -2.11
CA MET A 372 -36.33 21.10 -2.06
C MET A 372 -34.93 21.29 -2.68
N GLN A 373 -34.14 20.22 -2.87
CA GLN A 373 -32.73 20.33 -3.32
C GLN A 373 -32.26 19.29 -4.35
N GLY A 374 -33.10 18.34 -4.78
CA GLY A 374 -32.77 17.36 -5.83
C GLY A 374 -31.64 16.36 -5.51
N SER A 375 -31.10 16.41 -4.29
CA SER A 375 -30.05 15.54 -3.77
C SER A 375 -30.64 14.69 -2.64
N TYR A 376 -30.32 13.40 -2.62
CA TYR A 376 -30.82 12.50 -1.58
C TYR A 376 -30.03 12.67 -0.27
N PRO A 377 -30.61 12.31 0.91
CA PRO A 377 -29.96 12.54 2.20
C PRO A 377 -28.55 11.95 2.27
N TYR A 378 -27.60 12.72 2.82
CA TYR A 378 -26.19 12.33 2.98
C TYR A 378 -25.42 12.04 1.68
N GLU A 379 -25.87 12.51 0.51
CA GLU A 379 -25.19 12.28 -0.77
C GLU A 379 -23.72 12.74 -0.74
N SER A 380 -23.42 13.89 -0.11
CA SER A 380 -22.05 14.40 0.01
C SER A 380 -21.10 13.41 0.71
N ALA A 381 -21.56 12.76 1.79
CA ALA A 381 -20.81 11.73 2.50
C ALA A 381 -20.65 10.46 1.65
N VAL A 382 -21.68 10.08 0.87
CA VAL A 382 -21.60 8.95 -0.05
C VAL A 382 -20.56 9.20 -1.15
N GLN A 383 -20.52 10.40 -1.73
CA GLN A 383 -19.56 10.75 -2.76
C GLN A 383 -18.13 10.79 -2.21
N GLU A 384 -17.93 11.32 -0.99
CA GLU A 384 -16.62 11.28 -0.32
C GLU A 384 -16.17 9.82 -0.11
N LEU A 385 -17.04 8.96 0.41
CA LEU A 385 -16.72 7.55 0.66
C LEU A 385 -16.34 6.79 -0.63
N LYS A 386 -16.94 7.14 -1.77
CA LYS A 386 -16.59 6.56 -3.08
C LYS A 386 -15.15 6.90 -3.51
N LEU A 387 -14.57 7.98 -3.01
CA LEU A 387 -13.17 8.33 -3.29
C LEU A 387 -12.19 7.34 -2.65
N LEU A 388 -12.58 6.68 -1.56
CA LEU A 388 -11.75 5.72 -0.85
C LEU A 388 -11.18 4.66 -1.79
N VAL A 389 -12.01 4.09 -2.67
CA VAL A 389 -11.60 3.01 -3.59
C VAL A 389 -10.65 3.50 -4.70
N LYS A 390 -10.60 4.82 -4.95
CA LYS A 390 -9.75 5.43 -5.99
C LYS A 390 -8.34 5.74 -5.50
N ASP A 391 -8.15 5.89 -4.19
CA ASP A 391 -6.83 6.13 -3.61
C ASP A 391 -6.02 4.83 -3.49
N TYR A 392 -4.71 4.94 -3.28
CA TYR A 392 -3.79 3.83 -3.06
C TYR A 392 -2.97 3.99 -1.76
N CYS A 393 -3.02 5.15 -1.11
CA CYS A 393 -2.31 5.41 0.13
C CYS A 393 -3.21 5.09 1.33
N PRO A 394 -2.80 4.19 2.27
CA PRO A 394 -3.60 3.84 3.44
C PRO A 394 -3.97 5.04 4.30
N GLN A 395 -3.04 5.98 4.51
CA GLN A 395 -3.28 7.19 5.29
C GLN A 395 -4.37 8.07 4.65
N LYS A 396 -4.30 8.32 3.33
CA LYS A 396 -5.31 9.12 2.62
C LYS A 396 -6.68 8.45 2.63
N LYS A 397 -6.73 7.11 2.54
CA LYS A 397 -7.98 6.35 2.71
C LYS A 397 -8.57 6.48 4.10
N LEU A 398 -7.73 6.44 5.14
CA LEU A 398 -8.16 6.67 6.51
C LEU A 398 -8.71 8.09 6.68
N GLU A 399 -8.01 9.10 6.16
CA GLU A 399 -8.50 10.49 6.14
C GLU A 399 -9.83 10.63 5.40
N CYS A 400 -10.03 9.90 4.28
CA CYS A 400 -11.30 9.86 3.55
C CYS A 400 -12.44 9.31 4.42
N ILE A 401 -12.20 8.27 5.23
CA ILE A 401 -13.19 7.78 6.21
C ILE A 401 -13.49 8.87 7.25
N VAL A 402 -12.47 9.54 7.79
CA VAL A 402 -12.67 10.63 8.77
C VAL A 402 -13.49 11.77 8.17
N ARG A 403 -13.17 12.22 6.95
CA ARG A 403 -13.93 13.25 6.23
C ARG A 403 -15.39 12.82 5.97
N THR A 404 -15.60 11.56 5.60
CA THR A 404 -16.94 10.99 5.43
C THR A 404 -17.75 11.08 6.73
N LEU A 405 -17.17 10.69 7.86
CA LEU A 405 -17.86 10.78 9.17
C LEU A 405 -18.12 12.23 9.59
N ARG A 406 -17.19 13.16 9.32
CA ARG A 406 -17.40 14.59 9.58
C ARG A 406 -18.53 15.17 8.72
N LEU A 407 -18.62 14.78 7.45
CA LEU A 407 -19.74 15.15 6.57
C LEU A 407 -21.07 14.60 7.08
N ILE A 408 -21.09 13.35 7.55
CA ILE A 408 -22.27 12.77 8.20
C ILE A 408 -22.70 13.63 9.39
N CYS A 409 -21.77 13.96 10.29
CA CYS A 409 -22.07 14.77 11.45
C CYS A 409 -22.63 16.16 11.06
N ALA A 410 -22.00 16.82 10.08
CA ALA A 410 -22.47 18.12 9.60
C ALA A 410 -23.89 18.05 9.01
N CYS A 411 -24.17 17.06 8.15
CA CYS A 411 -25.51 16.88 7.57
C CYS A 411 -26.56 16.58 8.64
N ALA A 412 -26.25 15.70 9.59
CA ALA A 412 -27.16 15.33 10.66
C ALA A 412 -27.42 16.51 11.63
N GLU A 413 -26.42 17.36 11.91
CA GLU A 413 -26.63 18.60 12.66
C GLU A 413 -27.54 19.58 11.92
N GLU A 414 -27.34 19.75 10.61
CA GLU A 414 -28.20 20.59 9.76
C GLU A 414 -29.66 20.10 9.75
N TYR A 415 -29.88 18.79 9.55
CA TYR A 415 -31.22 18.22 9.56
C TYR A 415 -31.92 18.35 10.91
N ARG A 416 -31.18 18.25 12.03
CA ARG A 416 -31.75 18.51 13.36
C ARG A 416 -32.17 19.96 13.55
N CYS A 417 -31.36 20.90 13.10
CA CYS A 417 -31.68 22.33 13.16
C CYS A 417 -32.95 22.66 12.35
N LEU A 418 -33.18 21.99 11.21
CA LEU A 418 -34.41 22.16 10.43
C LEU A 418 -35.67 21.66 11.17
N HIS A 419 -35.53 20.69 12.08
CA HIS A 419 -36.64 20.13 12.85
C HIS A 419 -36.88 20.84 14.20
N GLU A 420 -35.90 21.55 14.76
CA GLU A 420 -36.00 22.26 16.05
C GLU A 420 -36.30 23.76 15.84
N VAL A 421 -37.56 24.12 15.54
CA VAL A 421 -37.98 25.51 15.26
C VAL A 421 -38.18 26.37 16.54
N ASP A 422 -38.37 25.78 17.73
CA ASP A 422 -38.80 26.52 18.94
C ASP A 422 -38.08 26.18 20.28
N SER A 423 -36.86 25.63 20.25
CA SER A 423 -36.11 25.36 21.50
C SER A 423 -34.66 25.85 21.45
N SER A 424 -34.19 26.43 22.56
CA SER A 424 -32.83 26.93 22.77
C SER A 424 -31.77 26.02 22.14
N PRO A 425 -30.69 26.55 21.54
CA PRO A 425 -29.68 25.76 20.85
C PRO A 425 -29.03 24.80 21.85
N ARG A 426 -29.52 23.57 21.94
CA ARG A 426 -28.83 22.51 22.63
C ARG A 426 -27.90 21.91 21.59
N THR A 427 -26.61 22.19 21.75
CA THR A 427 -25.51 21.51 21.07
C THR A 427 -25.47 20.04 21.49
N ALA A 428 -26.52 19.29 21.19
CA ALA A 428 -26.58 17.86 21.44
C ALA A 428 -25.84 17.18 20.30
N ALA A 429 -24.51 17.10 20.44
CA ALA A 429 -23.64 16.38 19.53
C ALA A 429 -24.22 14.99 19.22
N ILE A 430 -24.12 14.57 17.95
CA ILE A 430 -24.62 13.28 17.49
C ILE A 430 -23.92 12.18 18.30
N GLY A 431 -24.73 11.36 18.99
CA GLY A 431 -24.21 10.24 19.75
C GLY A 431 -23.79 9.09 18.84
N ALA A 432 -22.97 8.17 19.36
CA ALA A 432 -22.59 6.96 18.63
C ALA A 432 -23.80 6.09 18.21
N ASP A 433 -24.89 6.13 18.98
CA ASP A 433 -26.15 5.43 18.70
C ASP A 433 -26.89 5.99 17.48
N ASP A 434 -26.71 7.29 17.19
CA ASP A 434 -27.28 7.96 16.03
C ASP A 434 -26.36 7.83 14.81
N LEU A 435 -25.03 7.78 15.01
CA LEU A 435 -24.03 7.73 13.95
C LEU A 435 -24.02 6.41 13.18
N LEU A 436 -24.09 5.26 13.88
CA LEU A 436 -23.90 3.96 13.26
C LEU A 436 -24.99 3.61 12.21
N PRO A 437 -26.29 3.88 12.45
CA PRO A 437 -27.33 3.70 11.43
C PRO A 437 -27.10 4.59 10.19
N ILE A 438 -26.71 5.86 10.39
CA ILE A 438 -26.45 6.78 9.27
C ILE A 438 -25.24 6.29 8.46
N LEU A 439 -24.17 5.89 9.14
CA LEU A 439 -22.97 5.36 8.49
C LEU A 439 -23.26 4.07 7.70
N SER A 440 -24.14 3.21 8.22
CA SER A 440 -24.60 2.00 7.54
C SER A 440 -25.40 2.32 6.29
N PHE A 441 -26.29 3.33 6.36
CA PHE A 441 -27.00 3.85 5.19
C PHE A 441 -26.05 4.42 4.14
N VAL A 442 -25.07 5.25 4.53
CA VAL A 442 -24.05 5.80 3.62
C VAL A 442 -23.22 4.69 2.97
N ALA A 443 -22.85 3.65 3.72
CA ALA A 443 -22.12 2.50 3.19
C ALA A 443 -22.95 1.70 2.16
N LEU A 444 -24.24 1.50 2.41
CA LEU A 444 -25.19 0.88 1.45
C LEU A 444 -25.26 1.69 0.14
N GLN A 445 -25.43 3.01 0.25
CA GLN A 445 -25.58 3.91 -0.91
C GLN A 445 -24.27 4.15 -1.67
N CYS A 446 -23.11 3.78 -1.10
CA CYS A 446 -21.81 3.89 -1.77
C CYS A 446 -21.67 2.96 -2.98
N GLN A 447 -22.47 1.90 -3.08
CA GLN A 447 -22.47 0.96 -4.20
C GLN A 447 -21.10 0.29 -4.47
N CYS A 448 -20.28 0.13 -3.43
CA CYS A 448 -18.92 -0.37 -3.51
C CYS A 448 -18.67 -1.55 -2.55
N PRO A 449 -18.95 -2.82 -2.94
CA PRO A 449 -18.68 -4.00 -2.10
C PRO A 449 -17.21 -4.16 -1.69
N GLN A 450 -16.30 -3.62 -2.50
CA GLN A 450 -14.85 -3.59 -2.22
C GLN A 450 -14.51 -2.87 -0.91
N LEU A 451 -15.40 -2.02 -0.36
CA LEU A 451 -15.19 -1.34 0.93
C LEU A 451 -14.86 -2.31 2.07
N VAL A 452 -15.46 -3.51 2.07
CA VAL A 452 -15.19 -4.54 3.08
C VAL A 452 -13.72 -4.93 3.09
N SER A 453 -13.15 -5.22 1.91
CA SER A 453 -11.75 -5.58 1.76
C SER A 453 -10.80 -4.41 1.96
N GLU A 454 -11.19 -3.21 1.53
CA GLU A 454 -10.39 -1.99 1.74
C GLU A 454 -10.26 -1.70 3.24
N CYS A 455 -11.36 -1.67 3.99
CA CYS A 455 -11.32 -1.40 5.43
C CYS A 455 -10.57 -2.50 6.21
N ALA A 456 -10.69 -3.76 5.79
CA ALA A 456 -9.89 -4.85 6.35
C ALA A 456 -8.39 -4.67 6.07
N ALA A 457 -8.03 -4.23 4.86
CA ALA A 457 -6.62 -3.94 4.53
C ALA A 457 -6.09 -2.73 5.31
N LEU A 458 -6.90 -1.69 5.50
CA LEU A 458 -6.51 -0.49 6.24
C LEU A 458 -6.15 -0.80 7.69
N GLU A 459 -6.96 -1.60 8.38
CA GLU A 459 -6.69 -2.01 9.77
C GLU A 459 -5.32 -2.66 9.92
N GLU A 460 -4.88 -3.41 8.90
CA GLU A 460 -3.63 -4.15 8.96
C GLU A 460 -2.40 -3.33 8.50
N PHE A 461 -2.57 -2.32 7.64
CA PHE A 461 -1.44 -1.55 7.08
C PHE A 461 -1.17 -0.20 7.75
N ILE A 462 -2.18 0.40 8.38
CA ILE A 462 -2.05 1.67 9.07
C ILE A 462 -1.14 1.52 10.29
N HIS A 463 -0.32 2.53 10.55
CA HIS A 463 0.54 2.53 11.72
C HIS A 463 -0.30 2.61 13.02
N GLU A 464 -0.01 1.76 14.00
CA GLU A 464 -0.72 1.66 15.28
C GLU A 464 -0.95 3.02 15.97
N GLY A 465 0.00 3.96 15.82
CA GLY A 465 -0.14 5.33 16.34
C GLY A 465 -1.40 6.07 15.86
N TYR A 466 -1.80 5.90 14.59
CA TYR A 466 -3.03 6.50 14.07
C TYR A 466 -4.28 5.75 14.55
N LEU A 467 -4.16 4.46 14.86
CA LEU A 467 -5.29 3.65 15.33
C LEU A 467 -5.67 3.93 16.80
N ILE A 468 -4.85 4.68 17.54
CA ILE A 468 -5.13 5.07 18.93
C ILE A 468 -6.01 6.33 19.00
N GLY A 469 -6.07 7.12 17.93
CA GLY A 469 -6.76 8.42 17.86
C GLY A 469 -8.20 8.38 17.32
N GLU A 470 -8.67 9.56 16.86
CA GLU A 470 -9.97 9.74 16.19
C GLU A 470 -10.07 8.84 14.95
N GLU A 471 -8.97 8.71 14.22
CA GLU A 471 -8.90 7.96 12.97
C GLU A 471 -9.18 6.47 13.20
N GLY A 472 -8.64 5.88 14.27
CA GLY A 472 -8.93 4.51 14.69
C GLY A 472 -10.39 4.31 15.08
N TYR A 473 -10.99 5.29 15.76
CA TYR A 473 -12.43 5.27 16.07
C TYR A 473 -13.29 5.31 14.79
N CYS A 474 -12.94 6.17 13.84
CA CYS A 474 -13.64 6.27 12.55
C CYS A 474 -13.56 4.97 11.76
N LEU A 475 -12.38 4.35 11.67
CA LEU A 475 -12.20 3.06 10.99
C LEU A 475 -13.01 1.94 11.67
N THR A 476 -12.98 1.87 13.00
CA THR A 476 -13.74 0.87 13.76
C THR A 476 -15.24 1.04 13.58
N SER A 477 -15.72 2.29 13.55
CA SER A 477 -17.13 2.63 13.30
C SER A 477 -17.55 2.21 11.88
N MET A 478 -16.71 2.47 10.88
CA MET A 478 -16.93 2.02 9.50
C MET A 478 -17.00 0.49 9.41
N GLN A 479 -16.06 -0.23 10.02
CA GLN A 479 -16.07 -1.70 10.04
C GLN A 479 -17.32 -2.26 10.72
N SER A 480 -17.81 -1.60 11.78
CA SER A 480 -19.04 -1.97 12.47
C SER A 480 -20.27 -1.76 11.58
N ALA A 481 -20.32 -0.65 10.83
CA ALA A 481 -21.38 -0.36 9.87
C ALA A 481 -21.38 -1.39 8.72
N LEU A 482 -20.20 -1.73 8.18
CA LEU A 482 -20.07 -2.75 7.14
C LEU A 482 -20.55 -4.13 7.64
N ALA A 483 -20.15 -4.54 8.84
CA ALA A 483 -20.61 -5.80 9.44
C ALA A 483 -22.13 -5.82 9.68
N TYR A 484 -22.72 -4.69 10.06
CA TYR A 484 -24.18 -4.57 10.16
C TYR A 484 -24.84 -4.74 8.79
N VAL A 485 -24.36 -4.07 7.76
CA VAL A 485 -24.88 -4.20 6.39
C VAL A 485 -24.73 -5.63 5.87
N GLU A 486 -23.59 -6.29 6.11
CA GLU A 486 -23.38 -7.71 5.82
C GLU A 486 -24.47 -8.59 6.46
N SER A 487 -24.99 -8.24 7.64
CA SER A 487 -26.02 -9.06 8.31
C SER A 487 -27.44 -8.89 7.75
N LEU A 488 -27.74 -7.78 7.04
CA LEU A 488 -29.10 -7.43 6.60
C LEU A 488 -29.74 -8.50 5.70
N HIS A 489 -28.95 -9.14 4.81
CA HIS A 489 -29.47 -10.17 3.92
C HIS A 489 -30.00 -11.42 4.67
N THR A 490 -29.49 -11.71 5.88
CA THR A 490 -29.97 -12.85 6.68
C THR A 490 -31.30 -12.55 7.38
N GLY A 491 -31.54 -11.28 7.73
CA GLY A 491 -32.80 -10.83 8.31
C GLY A 491 -33.99 -10.93 7.35
N GLY A 492 -33.76 -10.74 6.04
CA GLY A 492 -34.78 -10.90 5.01
C GLY A 492 -35.16 -12.37 4.73
N ALA A 493 -34.24 -13.31 4.90
CA ALA A 493 -34.48 -14.73 4.62
C ALA A 493 -35.40 -15.42 5.65
N HIS A 494 -35.37 -14.98 6.92
CA HIS A 494 -36.23 -15.55 7.96
C HIS A 494 -37.71 -15.18 7.85
N GLN A 495 -38.08 -14.19 7.03
CA GLN A 495 -39.49 -13.90 6.75
C GLN A 495 -40.12 -14.87 5.74
N SER A 496 -39.33 -15.72 5.07
CA SER A 496 -39.84 -16.65 4.05
C SER A 496 -40.23 -18.04 4.57
N VAL A 497 -39.93 -18.36 5.83
CA VAL A 497 -40.12 -19.72 6.39
C VAL A 497 -41.44 -19.87 7.16
N ASP A 498 -42.11 -18.78 7.53
CA ASP A 498 -43.40 -18.81 8.26
C ASP A 498 -44.63 -18.85 7.33
N MET A 499 -44.51 -19.45 6.14
CA MET A 499 -45.65 -19.63 5.23
C MET A 499 -45.79 -21.07 4.72
N PHE A 500 -45.43 -22.05 5.55
CA PHE A 500 -45.84 -23.44 5.42
C PHE A 500 -45.86 -24.12 6.80
N ILE A 501 -46.77 -23.71 7.69
CA ILE A 501 -47.49 -24.60 8.63
C ILE A 501 -48.90 -24.02 8.80
#